data_AF-A0A3G2I870-F1
#
_entry.id   AF-A0A3G2I870-F1
#
_cell.length_a   1.000
_cell.length_b   1.000
_cell.length_c   1.000
_cell.angle_alpha   90.00
_cell.angle_beta   90.00
_cell.angle_gamma   90.00
#
_symmetry.space_group_name_H-M   'P 1'
#
loop_
_entity.id
_entity.type
_entity.pdbx_description
1 polymer ?
#
loop_
_entity_poly.entity_id
_entity_poly.type
_entity_poly.pdbx_seq_one_letter_code
_entity_poly.pdbx_strand_id
1 'polypeptide(L)'
;MAVRLYYNAADARARASDAWHDEWISKSGLKARFWTDKAISQFLGLPKKAGPILAWKQKDVEKVESTHEFQQWLAKRREWLIAHGKLLTDE
;
A
#
# COMPACT_ATOMS: atom_id res chain seq x y z
N MET A 1 -36.36 13.10 17.64
CA MET A 1 -35.78 12.54 16.40
C MET A 1 -34.39 13.12 16.17
N ALA A 2 -33.33 12.43 16.63
CA ALA A 2 -31.94 12.91 16.55
C ALA A 2 -31.07 11.97 15.69
N VAL A 3 -31.47 11.72 14.44
CA VAL A 3 -30.83 10.74 13.54
C VAL A 3 -30.27 11.43 12.28
N ARG A 4 -29.69 12.64 12.42
CA ARG A 4 -29.08 13.35 11.26
C ARG A 4 -27.64 13.83 11.46
N LEU A 5 -27.08 13.78 12.68
CA LEU A 5 -25.72 14.27 12.93
C LEU A 5 -24.66 13.16 12.84
N TYR A 6 -25.02 11.89 13.05
CA TYR A 6 -24.07 10.77 13.01
C TYR A 6 -23.59 10.40 11.60
N TYR A 7 -24.42 10.60 10.57
CA TYR A 7 -24.06 10.28 9.19
C TYR A 7 -22.91 11.16 8.66
N ASN A 8 -22.86 12.44 9.05
CA ASN A 8 -21.86 13.38 8.55
C ASN A 8 -20.45 13.13 9.10
N ALA A 9 -20.31 12.71 10.35
CA ALA A 9 -18.99 12.54 10.98
C ALA A 9 -18.28 11.26 10.52
N ALA A 10 -19.02 10.18 10.29
CA ALA A 10 -18.47 8.94 9.73
C ALA A 10 -18.04 9.14 8.27
N ASP A 11 -18.87 9.82 7.48
CA ASP A 11 -18.60 10.12 6.08
C ASP A 11 -17.39 11.06 5.92
N ALA A 12 -17.26 12.08 6.79
CA ALA A 12 -16.10 12.97 6.81
C ALA A 12 -14.80 12.23 7.15
N ARG A 13 -14.84 11.25 8.06
CA ARG A 13 -13.67 10.41 8.39
C ARG A 13 -13.29 9.49 7.24
N ALA A 14 -14.27 8.90 6.56
CA ALA A 14 -14.03 8.07 5.38
C ALA A 14 -13.33 8.89 4.28
N ARG A 15 -13.87 10.07 3.94
CA ARG A 15 -13.24 10.97 2.94
C ARG A 15 -11.84 11.43 3.33
N ALA A 16 -11.60 11.71 4.61
CA ALA A 16 -10.27 12.07 5.08
C ALA A 16 -9.29 10.88 4.99
N SER A 17 -9.77 9.66 5.22
CA SER A 17 -8.99 8.44 5.02
C SER A 17 -8.66 8.22 3.55
N ASP A 18 -9.64 8.38 2.66
CA ASP A 18 -9.44 8.22 1.21
C ASP A 18 -8.45 9.26 0.68
N ALA A 19 -8.63 10.53 1.05
CA ALA A 19 -7.69 11.60 0.68
C ALA A 19 -6.27 11.37 1.24
N TRP A 20 -6.15 10.75 2.42
CA TRP A 20 -4.85 10.35 2.95
C TRP A 20 -4.25 9.19 2.13
N HIS A 21 -5.08 8.21 1.75
CA HIS A 21 -4.66 7.06 0.95
C HIS A 21 -4.27 7.42 -0.49
N ASP A 22 -4.78 8.52 -1.05
CA ASP A 22 -4.38 9.05 -2.36
C ASP A 22 -2.96 9.63 -2.36
N GLU A 23 -2.48 10.13 -1.22
CA GLU A 23 -1.11 10.65 -1.13
C GLU A 23 -0.15 9.63 -0.48
N TRP A 24 -0.65 8.82 0.45
CA TRP A 24 0.16 8.01 1.34
C TRP A 24 -0.24 6.54 1.37
N ILE A 25 0.77 5.68 1.41
CA ILE A 25 0.59 4.24 1.59
C ILE A 25 1.36 3.76 2.82
N SER A 26 0.65 3.08 3.71
CA SER A 26 1.20 2.49 4.91
C SER A 26 1.99 1.21 4.60
N LYS A 27 2.80 0.75 5.56
CA LYS A 27 3.53 -0.51 5.46
C LYS A 27 2.60 -1.70 5.17
N SER A 28 1.43 -1.72 5.79
CA SER A 28 0.43 -2.77 5.58
C SER A 28 -0.13 -2.72 4.16
N GLY A 29 -0.39 -1.52 3.62
CA GLY A 29 -0.81 -1.34 2.23
C GLY A 29 0.22 -1.84 1.23
N LEU A 30 1.50 -1.60 1.48
CA LEU A 30 2.59 -2.15 0.67
C LEU A 30 2.60 -3.68 0.71
N LYS A 31 2.48 -4.28 1.90
CA LYS A 31 2.42 -5.76 2.04
C LYS A 31 1.23 -6.39 1.31
N ALA A 32 0.09 -5.71 1.27
CA ALA A 32 -1.07 -6.14 0.48
C ALA A 32 -0.76 -6.17 -1.03
N ARG A 33 0.14 -5.30 -1.51
CA ARG A 33 0.68 -5.31 -2.87
C ARG A 33 1.89 -6.24 -3.05
N PHE A 34 2.04 -7.25 -2.19
CA PHE A 34 3.13 -8.24 -2.18
C PHE A 34 4.53 -7.71 -1.85
N TRP A 35 4.65 -6.46 -1.38
CA TRP A 35 5.93 -5.94 -0.92
C TRP A 35 6.43 -6.70 0.31
N THR A 36 7.75 -6.87 0.39
CA THR A 36 8.43 -7.45 1.55
C THR A 36 9.16 -6.36 2.31
N ASP A 37 9.41 -6.55 3.61
CA ASP A 37 10.20 -5.61 4.41
C ASP A 37 11.57 -5.30 3.76
N LYS A 38 12.20 -6.32 3.17
CA LYS A 38 13.47 -6.15 2.44
C LYS A 38 13.31 -5.31 1.17
N ALA A 39 12.29 -5.58 0.37
CA ALA A 39 12.02 -4.80 -0.84
C ALA A 39 11.62 -3.36 -0.53
N ILE A 40 10.86 -3.15 0.55
CA ILE A 40 10.56 -1.80 1.05
C ILE A 40 11.87 -1.09 1.34
N SER A 41 12.78 -1.64 2.15
CA SER A 41 14.06 -0.96 2.43
C SER A 41 15.01 -0.81 1.23
N GLN A 42 14.91 -1.71 0.24
CA GLN A 42 15.79 -1.70 -0.94
C GLN A 42 15.34 -0.71 -1.99
N PHE A 43 14.03 -0.66 -2.28
CA PHE A 43 13.48 0.18 -3.35
C PHE A 43 12.86 1.46 -2.83
N LEU A 44 12.33 1.44 -1.61
CA LEU A 44 11.83 2.63 -0.92
C LEU A 44 12.85 3.04 0.15
N GLY A 45 13.09 4.33 0.24
CA GLY A 45 13.89 4.87 1.34
C GLY A 45 13.17 4.75 2.69
N LEU A 46 13.67 5.51 3.65
CA LEU A 46 13.03 5.66 4.95
C LEU A 46 11.59 6.18 4.79
N PRO A 47 10.64 5.68 5.61
CA PRO A 47 9.28 6.18 5.59
C PRO A 47 9.25 7.64 6.06
N LYS A 48 8.28 8.39 5.55
CA LYS A 48 8.04 9.80 5.90
C LYS A 48 6.91 9.89 6.92
N LYS A 49 6.90 10.96 7.73
CA LYS A 49 5.85 11.20 8.71
C LYS A 49 4.57 11.67 8.00
N ALA A 50 3.54 10.83 8.00
CA ALA A 50 2.25 11.06 7.35
C ALA A 50 1.14 11.24 8.41
N GLY A 51 1.34 12.24 9.27
CA GLY A 51 0.48 12.48 10.44
C GLY A 51 0.91 11.64 11.65
N PRO A 52 0.03 10.78 12.21
CA PRO A 52 0.34 9.97 13.39
C PRO A 52 1.20 8.74 13.08
N ILE A 53 1.31 8.35 11.81
CA ILE A 53 2.05 7.16 11.37
C ILE A 53 3.15 7.48 10.36
N LEU A 54 4.07 6.53 10.20
CA LEU A 54 5.11 6.55 9.17
C LEU A 54 4.60 5.84 7.90
N ALA A 55 4.69 6.50 6.76
CA ALA A 55 4.18 6.01 5.47
C ALA A 55 5.08 6.47 4.30
N TRP A 56 4.85 5.90 3.13
CA TRP A 56 5.52 6.29 1.89
C TRP A 56 4.56 7.06 1.00
N LYS A 57 5.08 7.97 0.17
CA LYS A 57 4.24 8.65 -0.81
C LYS A 57 3.84 7.68 -1.91
N GLN A 58 2.57 7.66 -2.26
CA GLN A 58 2.06 6.80 -3.32
C GLN A 58 2.78 7.06 -4.65
N LYS A 59 3.08 8.32 -4.97
CA LYS A 59 3.85 8.71 -6.16
C LYS A 59 5.26 8.11 -6.19
N ASP A 60 5.93 7.98 -5.04
CA ASP A 60 7.26 7.37 -4.97
C ASP A 60 7.16 5.85 -5.20
N VAL A 61 6.10 5.24 -4.67
CA VAL A 61 5.79 3.80 -4.86
C VAL A 61 5.44 3.50 -6.31
N GLU A 62 4.60 4.30 -6.95
CA GLU A 62 4.23 4.15 -8.36
C GLU A 62 5.44 4.29 -9.29
N LYS A 63 6.36 5.22 -8.99
CA LYS A 63 7.62 5.34 -9.72
C LYS A 63 8.45 4.07 -9.61
N VAL A 64 8.59 3.53 -8.40
CA VAL A 64 9.29 2.26 -8.19
C VAL A 64 8.60 1.12 -8.92
N GLU A 65 7.28 0.98 -8.79
CA GLU A 65 6.48 -0.07 -9.44
C GLU A 65 6.57 0.00 -10.98
N SER A 66 6.82 1.19 -11.52
CA SER A 66 7.05 1.42 -12.95
C SER A 66 8.48 1.08 -13.42
N THR A 67 9.43 0.90 -12.50
CA THR A 67 10.81 0.53 -12.87
C THR A 67 10.89 -0.92 -13.32
N HIS A 68 11.73 -1.18 -14.32
CA HIS A 68 11.94 -2.52 -14.83
C HIS A 68 12.54 -3.46 -13.77
N GLU A 69 13.43 -2.96 -12.90
CA GLU A 69 14.02 -3.71 -11.80
C GLU A 69 12.96 -4.22 -10.82
N PHE A 70 12.01 -3.35 -10.45
CA PHE A 70 10.93 -3.74 -9.56
C PHE A 70 9.98 -4.73 -10.22
N GLN A 71 9.65 -4.54 -11.50
CA GLN A 71 8.79 -5.49 -12.23
C GLN A 71 9.40 -6.88 -12.31
N GLN A 72 10.71 -6.99 -12.59
CA GLN A 72 11.42 -8.27 -12.55
C GLN A 72 11.41 -8.88 -11.14
N TRP A 73 11.63 -8.07 -10.11
CA TRP A 73 11.56 -8.53 -8.73
C TRP A 73 10.16 -9.04 -8.37
N LEU A 74 9.11 -8.32 -8.77
CA LEU A 74 7.72 -8.67 -8.51
C LEU A 74 7.32 -9.96 -9.23
N ALA A 75 7.78 -10.17 -10.46
CA ALA A 75 7.57 -11.41 -11.20
C ALA A 75 8.15 -12.61 -10.42
N LYS A 76 9.43 -12.54 -10.03
CA LYS A 76 10.07 -13.57 -9.19
C LYS A 76 9.36 -13.77 -7.87
N ARG A 77 8.86 -12.69 -7.27
CA ARG A 77 8.11 -12.75 -6.01
C ARG A 77 6.79 -13.50 -6.17
N ARG A 78 6.06 -13.26 -7.27
CA ARG A 78 4.82 -13.98 -7.59
C ARG A 78 5.09 -15.46 -7.85
N GLU A 79 6.11 -15.79 -8.63
CA GLU A 79 6.54 -17.19 -8.85
C GLU A 79 6.86 -17.89 -7.53
N TRP A 80 7.60 -17.24 -6.64
CA TRP A 80 7.91 -17.78 -5.32
C TRP A 80 6.64 -17.99 -4.47
N LEU A 81 5.68 -17.06 -4.51
CA LEU A 81 4.42 -17.19 -3.79
C LEU A 81 3.56 -18.34 -4.32
N ILE A 82 3.52 -18.53 -5.64
CA ILE A 82 2.84 -19.65 -6.29
C ILE A 82 3.51 -20.98 -5.90
N ALA A 83 4.84 -21.07 -6.01
CA ALA A 83 5.59 -22.27 -5.66
C ALA A 83 5.44 -22.68 -4.18
N HIS A 84 5.23 -21.71 -3.29
CA HIS A 84 4.98 -21.93 -1.87
C HIS A 84 3.49 -22.06 -1.50
N GLY A 85 2.58 -22.13 -2.48
CA GLY A 85 1.15 -22.30 -2.27
C GLY A 85 0.46 -21.12 -1.56
N LYS A 86 1.06 -19.92 -1.61
CA LYS A 86 0.53 -18.69 -1.00
C LYS A 86 -0.29 -17.83 -1.96
N LEU A 87 -0.24 -18.14 -3.24
CA LEU A 87 -1.10 -17.60 -4.29
C LEU A 87 -1.72 -18.78 -5.03
N LEU A 88 -3.04 -18.79 -5.13
CA LEU A 88 -3.72 -19.67 -6.08
C LEU A 88 -3.43 -19.12 -7.47
N THR A 89 -2.84 -19.95 -8.33
CA THR A 89 -2.91 -19.71 -9.77
C THR A 89 -4.38 -19.89 -10.12
N ASP A 90 -5.10 -18.79 -10.31
CA ASP A 90 -6.42 -18.86 -10.94
C ASP A 90 -6.14 -19.31 -12.38
N GLU A 91 -6.45 -20.58 -12.65
CA GLU A 91 -6.25 -21.29 -13.92
C GLU A 91 -7.20 -20.77 -15.01
#